data_AF-A0A086PHK0-F1
#
_entry.id   AF-A0A086PHK0-F1
#
_cell.length_a   1.000
_cell.length_b   1.000
_cell.length_c   1.000
_cell.angle_alpha   90.00
_cell.angle_beta   90.00
_cell.angle_gamma   90.00
#
_symmetry.space_group_name_H-M   'P 1'
#
loop_
_entity.id
_entity.type
_entity.pdbx_description
1 polymer ?
#
loop_
_entity_poly.entity_id
_entity_poly.type
_entity_poly.pdbx_seq_one_letter_code
_entity_poly.pdbx_strand_id
1 'polypeptide(L)'
;MEQWGPSGLVLRGWSRLRLGFFSAEPSALFLDIFVGCGFVVSLSASATSPLLCSKMVKIRAYELRGKSQKELVKQLEDLKKELAQLRVAKVTGSAASKLSKVTEVRKGIARVLTVYTQKQREEARAAFKGKKFIPNDLRAKKTRAIRRRLTASQTRKMTVRKMKRTQNVPKRKFALIA
;
A
#
# COMPACT_ATOMS: atom_id res chain seq x y z
N MET A 1 -44.14 -29.59 12.73
CA MET A 1 -43.15 -29.16 13.73
C MET A 1 -42.20 -28.20 13.03
N GLU A 2 -42.48 -26.90 13.08
CA GLU A 2 -42.03 -26.02 14.18
C GLU A 2 -40.55 -25.66 13.99
N GLN A 3 -40.07 -24.42 13.97
CA GLN A 3 -40.60 -23.13 14.42
C GLN A 3 -39.87 -22.03 13.64
N TRP A 4 -40.61 -21.00 13.21
CA TRP A 4 -40.08 -19.63 13.15
C TRP A 4 -40.18 -19.03 14.55
N GLY A 5 -39.15 -18.32 15.03
CA GLY A 5 -39.31 -17.46 16.20
C GLY A 5 -38.02 -16.86 16.78
N PRO A 6 -38.08 -15.65 17.39
CA PRO A 6 -37.08 -14.58 17.25
C PRO A 6 -36.45 -14.15 18.60
N SER A 7 -35.36 -13.37 18.60
CA SER A 7 -35.00 -12.42 19.68
C SER A 7 -33.70 -11.65 19.39
N GLY A 8 -33.74 -10.31 19.47
CA GLY A 8 -32.54 -9.52 19.75
C GLY A 8 -32.29 -8.28 18.90
N LEU A 9 -33.20 -7.30 18.96
CA LEU A 9 -32.83 -5.89 18.74
C LEU A 9 -31.74 -5.51 19.76
N VAL A 10 -30.57 -5.05 19.30
CA VAL A 10 -29.73 -4.12 20.07
C VAL A 10 -29.31 -2.98 19.15
N LEU A 11 -30.14 -1.95 19.16
CA LEU A 11 -29.76 -0.57 18.87
C LEU A 11 -28.79 -0.11 19.97
N ARG A 12 -27.52 0.13 19.62
CA ARG A 12 -26.69 1.10 20.33
C ARG A 12 -25.93 1.96 19.32
N GLY A 13 -26.50 3.13 19.08
CA GLY A 13 -25.82 4.24 18.44
C GLY A 13 -24.67 4.72 19.32
N TRP A 14 -23.52 4.94 18.69
CA TRP A 14 -22.48 5.79 19.25
C TRP A 14 -22.48 7.10 18.48
N SER A 15 -23.20 8.05 19.06
CA SER A 15 -22.99 9.47 18.86
C SER A 15 -21.52 9.78 19.12
N ARG A 16 -20.80 10.20 18.08
CA ARG A 16 -19.58 10.98 18.26
C ARG A 16 -19.72 12.28 17.48
N LEU A 17 -20.41 13.22 18.13
CA LEU A 17 -20.05 14.62 17.97
C LEU A 17 -18.58 14.76 18.36
N ARG A 18 -17.74 15.11 17.38
CA ARG A 18 -16.62 16.01 17.65
C ARG A 18 -16.45 16.90 16.43
N LEU A 19 -17.10 18.05 16.53
CA LEU A 19 -16.71 19.26 15.81
C LEU A 19 -15.22 19.49 16.08
N GLY A 20 -14.48 19.68 15.01
CA GLY A 20 -13.03 19.85 15.01
C GLY A 20 -12.61 20.38 13.64
N PHE A 21 -13.13 21.55 13.34
CA PHE A 21 -12.72 22.44 12.27
C PHE A 21 -11.23 22.79 12.46
N PHE A 22 -10.36 22.39 11.53
CA PHE A 22 -9.14 23.18 11.30
C PHE A 22 -8.70 23.03 9.84
N SER A 23 -8.87 24.15 9.15
CA SER A 23 -8.45 24.46 7.79
C SER A 23 -6.91 24.56 7.72
N ALA A 24 -6.31 24.12 6.62
CA ALA A 24 -5.23 24.82 5.89
C ALA A 24 -4.47 23.89 4.92
N GLU A 25 -4.66 24.13 3.62
CA GLU A 25 -3.62 24.11 2.58
C GLU A 25 -3.26 25.59 2.29
N PRO A 26 -2.25 25.98 1.46
CA PRO A 26 -0.96 25.38 1.09
C PRO A 26 0.22 26.41 1.00
N SER A 27 1.43 25.93 0.63
CA SER A 27 2.44 26.55 -0.26
C SER A 27 3.53 27.55 0.22
N ALA A 28 4.66 27.48 -0.52
CA ALA A 28 5.84 28.37 -0.66
C ALA A 28 6.93 28.26 0.44
N LEU A 29 8.18 27.83 0.16
CA LEU A 29 9.27 28.46 -0.62
C LEU A 29 9.61 29.88 -0.14
N PHE A 30 10.75 30.04 0.56
CA PHE A 30 11.72 31.16 0.53
C PHE A 30 12.72 30.95 1.70
N LEU A 31 13.97 30.50 1.46
CA LEU A 31 15.19 31.31 1.30
C LEU A 31 15.49 32.30 2.45
N ASP A 32 16.46 31.86 3.26
CA ASP A 32 17.48 32.54 4.08
C ASP A 32 17.46 34.08 4.22
N ILE A 33 17.66 34.56 5.47
CA ILE A 33 18.69 35.54 5.86
C ILE A 33 18.91 35.53 7.39
N PHE A 34 20.13 35.12 7.73
CA PHE A 34 21.03 35.48 8.85
C PHE A 34 20.64 36.61 9.83
N VAL A 35 20.75 36.33 11.14
CA VAL A 35 21.46 37.04 12.25
C VAL A 35 21.19 36.16 13.50
N GLY A 36 22.10 35.68 14.36
CA GLY A 36 23.48 36.00 14.72
C GLY A 36 23.60 35.72 16.23
N CYS A 37 24.75 35.20 16.69
CA CYS A 37 25.11 34.89 18.09
C CYS A 37 24.48 33.60 18.67
N GLY A 38 25.17 32.59 19.19
CA GLY A 38 26.57 32.46 19.60
C GLY A 38 26.62 31.44 20.75
N PHE A 39 26.70 30.13 20.46
CA PHE A 39 27.18 29.10 21.39
C PHE A 39 27.45 27.81 20.60
N VAL A 40 28.74 27.54 20.39
CA VAL A 40 29.22 26.40 19.61
C VAL A 40 29.17 25.15 20.48
N VAL A 41 28.01 24.49 20.54
CA VAL A 41 27.98 23.06 20.88
C VAL A 41 28.30 22.33 19.58
N SER A 42 29.50 21.75 19.53
CA SER A 42 29.93 20.84 18.49
C SER A 42 29.02 19.60 18.54
N LEU A 43 27.86 19.72 17.90
CA LEU A 43 26.95 18.63 17.64
C LEU A 43 27.60 17.81 16.53
N SER A 44 28.46 16.86 16.91
CA SER A 44 28.92 15.83 16.00
C SER A 44 27.68 15.07 15.54
N ALA A 45 27.16 15.47 14.39
CA ALA A 45 26.21 14.71 13.62
C ALA A 45 26.92 13.43 13.20
N SER A 46 26.90 12.43 14.09
CA SER A 46 27.11 11.07 13.70
C SER A 46 25.95 10.73 12.76
N ALA A 47 26.22 10.92 11.48
CA ALA A 47 25.47 10.31 10.41
C ALA A 47 25.29 8.85 10.81
N THR A 48 24.07 8.49 11.23
CA THR A 48 23.68 7.10 11.36
C THR A 48 23.69 6.58 9.95
N SER A 49 24.87 6.10 9.56
CA SER A 49 25.12 5.34 8.37
C SER A 49 23.99 4.30 8.30
N PRO A 50 23.29 4.12 7.16
CA PRO A 50 22.36 3.03 7.05
C PRO A 50 23.16 1.78 7.34
N LEU A 51 22.91 1.21 8.53
CA LEU A 51 23.69 0.13 9.10
C LEU A 51 23.88 -0.92 8.03
N LEU A 52 25.14 -1.13 7.70
CA LEU A 52 25.75 -2.32 7.15
C LEU A 52 24.69 -3.34 6.72
N CYS A 53 24.47 -3.41 5.41
CA CYS A 53 23.86 -4.55 4.75
C CYS A 53 24.69 -5.79 5.10
N SER A 54 24.42 -6.36 6.28
CA SER A 54 24.96 -7.61 6.73
C SER A 54 24.56 -8.65 5.69
N LYS A 55 25.55 -9.11 4.92
CA LYS A 55 25.48 -10.31 4.09
C LYS A 55 25.41 -11.55 5.00
N MET A 56 24.38 -11.64 5.84
CA MET A 56 23.93 -12.92 6.38
C MET A 56 22.96 -13.52 5.37
N VAL A 57 23.03 -14.84 5.20
CA VAL A 57 22.31 -15.64 4.19
C VAL A 57 20.80 -15.36 4.27
N LYS A 58 20.37 -14.34 3.53
CA LYS A 58 19.03 -13.78 3.61
C LYS A 58 18.31 -14.13 2.33
N ILE A 59 17.31 -15.02 2.40
CA ILE A 59 16.47 -15.40 1.25
C ILE A 59 16.07 -14.13 0.48
N ARG A 60 16.55 -13.99 -0.76
CA ARG A 60 16.31 -12.79 -1.55
C ARG A 60 15.07 -12.97 -2.41
N ALA A 61 14.25 -11.93 -2.50
CA ALA A 61 12.95 -12.03 -3.17
C ALA A 61 13.07 -12.32 -4.66
N TYR A 62 14.14 -11.88 -5.33
CA TYR A 62 14.34 -12.13 -6.76
C TYR A 62 14.58 -13.62 -7.05
N GLU A 63 15.29 -14.34 -6.16
CA GLU A 63 15.56 -15.78 -6.30
C GLU A 63 14.27 -16.59 -6.18
N LEU A 64 13.32 -16.14 -5.35
CA LEU A 64 12.02 -16.80 -5.17
C LEU A 64 11.09 -16.63 -6.37
N ARG A 65 11.27 -15.57 -7.18
CA ARG A 65 10.41 -15.33 -8.36
C ARG A 65 10.62 -16.37 -9.44
N GLY A 66 11.84 -16.91 -9.59
CA GLY A 66 12.16 -17.97 -10.56
C GLY A 66 11.65 -19.37 -10.19
N LYS A 67 11.31 -19.61 -8.93
CA LYS A 67 10.91 -20.93 -8.41
C LYS A 67 9.45 -21.28 -8.70
N SER A 68 9.14 -22.56 -8.80
CA SER A 68 7.75 -23.03 -8.98
C SER A 68 6.89 -22.83 -7.72
N GLN A 69 5.55 -22.79 -7.86
CA GLN A 69 4.65 -22.64 -6.70
C GLN A 69 4.84 -23.77 -5.68
N LYS A 70 5.09 -25.01 -6.15
CA LYS A 70 5.33 -26.18 -5.30
C LYS A 70 6.62 -26.05 -4.48
N GLU A 71 7.69 -25.52 -5.08
CA GLU A 71 8.95 -25.27 -4.37
C GLU A 71 8.82 -24.18 -3.30
N LEU A 72 8.01 -23.14 -3.55
CA LEU A 72 7.76 -22.09 -2.56
C LEU A 72 7.04 -22.63 -1.32
N VAL A 73 6.08 -23.55 -1.52
CA VAL A 73 5.36 -24.19 -0.40
C VAL A 73 6.29 -25.09 0.41
N LYS A 74 7.16 -25.87 -0.24
CA LYS A 74 8.18 -26.68 0.45
C LYS A 74 9.12 -25.81 1.29
N GLN A 75 9.69 -24.76 0.69
CA GLN A 75 10.56 -23.81 1.40
C GLN A 75 9.86 -23.13 2.59
N LEU A 76 8.56 -22.85 2.46
CA LEU A 76 7.77 -22.29 3.54
C LEU A 76 7.64 -23.27 4.71
N GLU A 77 7.40 -24.55 4.45
CA GLU A 77 7.29 -25.59 5.47
C GLU A 77 8.60 -25.81 6.23
N ASP A 78 9.72 -25.83 5.51
CA ASP A 78 11.05 -25.97 6.13
C ASP A 78 11.37 -24.80 7.05
N LEU A 79 11.10 -23.57 6.62
CA LEU A 79 11.29 -22.36 7.45
C LEU A 79 10.34 -22.34 8.66
N LYS A 80 9.13 -22.89 8.55
CA LYS A 80 8.22 -23.01 9.69
C LYS A 80 8.71 -24.02 10.73
N LYS A 81 9.26 -25.15 10.28
CA LYS A 81 9.89 -26.15 11.17
C LYS A 81 11.09 -25.56 11.90
N GLU A 82 11.97 -24.86 11.17
CA GLU A 82 13.11 -24.17 11.77
C GLU A 82 12.66 -23.12 12.81
N LEU A 83 11.64 -22.31 12.48
CA LEU A 83 11.08 -21.33 13.40
C LEU A 83 10.53 -22.00 14.67
N ALA A 84 9.81 -23.11 14.55
CA ALA A 84 9.29 -23.86 15.69
C ALA A 84 10.41 -24.36 16.62
N GLN A 85 11.49 -24.92 16.05
CA GLN A 85 12.66 -25.33 16.82
C GLN A 85 13.32 -24.15 17.54
N LEU A 86 13.46 -22.99 16.87
CA LEU A 86 14.03 -21.78 17.47
C LEU A 86 13.15 -21.20 18.60
N ARG A 87 11.83 -21.39 18.55
CA ARG A 87 10.93 -20.99 19.64
C ARG A 87 11.13 -21.83 20.89
N VAL A 88 11.28 -23.15 20.74
CA VAL A 88 11.59 -24.04 21.87
C VAL A 88 12.94 -23.66 22.48
N ALA A 89 13.96 -23.50 21.64
CA ALA A 89 15.31 -23.08 22.09
C ALA A 89 15.32 -21.72 22.80
N LYS A 90 14.41 -20.82 22.44
CA LYS A 90 14.23 -19.53 23.14
C LYS A 90 13.71 -19.71 24.56
N VAL A 91 12.78 -20.65 24.77
CA VAL A 91 12.20 -20.92 26.10
C VAL A 91 13.23 -21.58 27.01
N THR A 92 14.07 -22.47 26.47
CA THR A 92 15.09 -23.19 27.25
C THR A 92 16.37 -22.38 27.50
N GLY A 93 16.39 -21.08 27.18
CA GLY A 93 17.56 -20.21 27.45
C GLY A 93 18.80 -20.49 26.58
N SER A 94 18.62 -20.84 25.31
CA SER A 94 19.74 -21.15 24.38
C SER A 94 20.67 -19.96 24.09
N ALA A 95 21.88 -20.26 23.61
CA ALA A 95 22.89 -19.30 23.14
C ALA A 95 22.35 -18.20 22.21
N ALA A 96 22.83 -16.97 22.40
CA ALA A 96 22.41 -15.77 21.68
C ALA A 96 22.55 -15.88 20.14
N SER A 97 23.55 -16.62 19.65
CA SER A 97 23.77 -16.86 18.21
C SER A 97 22.61 -17.60 17.54
N LYS A 98 21.96 -18.55 18.24
CA LYS A 98 20.75 -19.23 17.75
C LYS A 98 19.52 -18.30 17.78
N LEU A 99 19.44 -17.41 18.76
CA LEU A 99 18.31 -16.47 18.90
C LEU A 99 18.31 -15.39 17.81
N SER A 100 19.49 -14.95 17.35
CA SER A 100 19.61 -13.96 16.26
C SER A 100 18.92 -14.42 14.96
N LYS A 101 18.94 -15.74 14.68
CA LYS A 101 18.33 -16.36 13.49
C LYS A 101 16.81 -16.22 13.45
N VAL A 102 16.14 -16.04 14.59
CA VAL A 102 14.67 -15.89 14.67
C VAL A 102 14.17 -14.74 13.80
N THR A 103 14.88 -13.62 13.82
CA THR A 103 14.49 -12.43 13.04
C THR A 103 14.64 -12.66 11.54
N GLU A 104 15.63 -13.44 11.14
CA GLU A 104 15.94 -13.76 9.75
C GLU A 104 14.91 -14.73 9.18
N VAL A 105 14.61 -15.81 9.89
CA VAL A 105 13.61 -16.81 9.49
C VAL A 105 12.21 -16.18 9.39
N ARG A 106 11.81 -15.32 10.34
CA ARG A 106 10.53 -14.59 10.26
C ARG A 106 10.44 -13.70 9.03
N LYS A 107 11.51 -12.95 8.73
CA LYS A 107 11.60 -12.12 7.52
C LYS A 107 11.63 -13.00 6.24
N GLY A 108 12.23 -14.18 6.30
CA GLY A 108 12.24 -15.18 5.22
C GLY A 108 10.83 -15.69 4.89
N ILE A 109 10.08 -16.16 5.90
CA ILE A 109 8.69 -16.62 5.75
C ILE A 109 7.82 -15.52 5.15
N ALA A 110 7.94 -14.28 5.66
CA ALA A 110 7.20 -13.15 5.13
C ALA A 110 7.48 -12.90 3.64
N ARG A 111 8.75 -13.01 3.20
CA ARG A 111 9.13 -12.86 1.79
C ARG A 111 8.54 -13.97 0.92
N VAL A 112 8.60 -15.23 1.36
CA VAL A 112 8.03 -16.37 0.61
C VAL A 112 6.52 -16.21 0.44
N LEU A 113 5.80 -15.89 1.51
CA LEU A 113 4.36 -15.62 1.46
C LEU A 113 4.01 -14.43 0.54
N THR A 114 4.84 -13.38 0.56
CA THR A 114 4.66 -12.21 -0.30
C THR A 114 4.78 -12.58 -1.77
N VAL A 115 5.82 -13.34 -2.15
CA VAL A 115 6.03 -13.77 -3.54
C VAL A 115 4.94 -14.74 -3.99
N TYR A 116 4.54 -15.68 -3.13
CA TYR A 116 3.44 -16.61 -3.40
C TYR A 116 2.12 -15.86 -3.69
N THR A 117 1.75 -14.93 -2.81
CA THR A 117 0.54 -14.10 -2.97
C THR A 117 0.64 -13.21 -4.21
N GLN A 118 1.83 -12.68 -4.52
CA GLN A 118 2.05 -11.90 -5.74
C GLN A 118 1.75 -12.73 -7.00
N LYS A 119 2.33 -13.94 -7.12
CA LYS A 119 2.09 -14.85 -8.26
C LYS A 119 0.61 -15.20 -8.40
N GLN A 120 -0.04 -15.57 -7.29
CA GLN A 120 -1.47 -15.89 -7.28
C GLN A 120 -2.33 -14.71 -7.77
N ARG A 121 -2.00 -13.47 -7.34
CA ARG A 121 -2.73 -12.27 -7.79
C ARG A 121 -2.43 -11.90 -9.23
N GLU A 122 -1.22 -12.12 -9.72
CA GLU A 122 -0.85 -11.92 -11.12
C GLU A 122 -1.60 -12.89 -12.04
N GLU A 123 -1.65 -14.17 -11.69
CA GLU A 123 -2.44 -15.20 -12.39
C GLU A 123 -3.93 -14.83 -12.42
N ALA A 124 -4.50 -14.44 -11.29
CA ALA A 124 -5.90 -14.00 -11.23
C ALA A 124 -6.14 -12.73 -12.07
N ARG A 125 -5.22 -11.75 -12.06
CA ARG A 125 -5.33 -10.56 -12.92
C ARG A 125 -5.25 -10.89 -14.39
N ALA A 126 -4.39 -11.84 -14.79
CA ALA A 126 -4.32 -12.32 -16.17
C ALA A 126 -5.63 -12.99 -16.59
N ALA A 127 -6.19 -13.86 -15.74
CA ALA A 127 -7.44 -14.57 -16.00
C ALA A 127 -8.66 -13.64 -16.12
N PHE A 128 -8.71 -12.53 -15.37
CA PHE A 128 -9.81 -11.56 -15.39
C PHE A 128 -9.54 -10.32 -16.23
N LYS A 129 -8.44 -10.29 -17.00
CA LYS A 129 -8.11 -9.15 -17.86
C LYS A 129 -9.20 -8.94 -18.93
N GLY A 130 -9.71 -7.71 -19.02
CA GLY A 130 -10.74 -7.35 -20.01
C GLY A 130 -12.16 -7.84 -19.71
N LYS A 131 -12.36 -8.68 -18.69
CA LYS A 131 -13.71 -9.15 -18.30
C LYS A 131 -14.47 -8.03 -17.56
N LYS A 132 -15.77 -7.92 -17.83
CA LYS A 132 -16.65 -6.93 -17.19
C LYS A 132 -16.75 -7.14 -15.67
N PHE A 133 -16.91 -8.39 -15.24
CA PHE A 133 -17.11 -8.73 -13.83
C PHE A 133 -15.80 -9.21 -13.21
N ILE A 134 -15.13 -8.28 -12.51
CA ILE A 134 -13.88 -8.54 -11.80
C ILE A 134 -14.19 -8.78 -10.30
N PRO A 135 -13.50 -9.75 -9.65
CA PRO A 135 -13.59 -9.96 -8.20
C PRO A 135 -13.30 -8.69 -7.39
N ASN A 136 -13.97 -8.55 -6.25
CA ASN A 136 -13.87 -7.35 -5.40
C ASN A 136 -12.43 -7.01 -4.96
N ASP A 137 -11.59 -8.03 -4.74
CA ASP A 137 -10.20 -7.87 -4.27
C ASP A 137 -9.24 -7.34 -5.34
N LEU A 138 -9.58 -7.52 -6.62
CA LEU A 138 -8.79 -7.07 -7.75
C LEU A 138 -9.23 -5.69 -8.27
N ARG A 139 -10.34 -5.15 -7.76
CA ARG A 139 -10.81 -3.80 -8.12
C ARG A 139 -9.81 -2.75 -7.65
N ALA A 140 -9.59 -1.73 -8.49
CA ALA A 140 -8.75 -0.60 -8.14
C ALA A 140 -9.26 0.12 -6.88
N LYS A 141 -8.36 0.36 -5.92
CA LYS A 141 -8.67 1.13 -4.71
C LYS A 141 -8.67 2.63 -5.05
N LYS A 142 -9.86 3.23 -5.06
CA LYS A 142 -10.11 4.67 -5.26
C LYS A 142 -11.07 5.15 -4.19
N THR A 143 -11.14 6.46 -3.96
CA THR A 143 -12.12 7.03 -3.03
C THR A 143 -13.56 6.80 -3.53
N ARG A 144 -14.51 6.73 -2.60
CA ARG A 144 -15.93 6.49 -2.93
C ARG A 144 -16.49 7.54 -3.89
N ALA A 145 -16.14 8.81 -3.68
CA ALA A 145 -16.52 9.92 -4.55
C ALA A 145 -16.01 9.71 -5.99
N ILE A 146 -14.73 9.33 -6.16
CA ILE A 146 -14.14 9.05 -7.48
C ILE A 146 -14.81 7.86 -8.18
N ARG A 147 -15.29 6.85 -7.45
CA ARG A 147 -16.01 5.72 -8.06
C ARG A 147 -17.42 6.09 -8.53
N ARG A 148 -18.06 7.08 -7.90
CA ARG A 148 -19.45 7.49 -8.18
C ARG A 148 -19.56 8.57 -9.26
N ARG A 149 -18.47 9.30 -9.54
CA ARG A 149 -18.46 10.33 -10.59
C ARG A 149 -18.74 9.72 -11.96
N LEU A 150 -19.29 10.54 -12.86
CA LEU A 150 -19.50 10.19 -14.26
C LEU A 150 -18.17 9.88 -14.97
N THR A 151 -18.21 9.02 -15.97
CA THR A 151 -17.05 8.76 -16.84
C THR A 151 -16.71 10.02 -17.65
N ALA A 152 -15.43 10.19 -18.01
CA ALA A 152 -15.00 11.38 -18.76
C ALA A 152 -15.74 11.54 -20.11
N SER A 153 -16.10 10.43 -20.76
CA SER A 153 -16.90 10.43 -21.98
C SER A 153 -18.33 10.90 -21.73
N GLN A 154 -18.96 10.47 -20.63
CA GLN A 154 -20.28 10.96 -20.22
C GLN A 154 -20.24 12.45 -19.89
N THR A 155 -19.25 12.90 -19.12
CA THR A 155 -19.09 14.32 -18.78
C THR A 155 -18.83 15.19 -20.01
N ARG A 156 -18.07 14.69 -20.99
CA ARG A 156 -17.77 15.40 -22.25
C ARG A 156 -18.90 15.30 -23.27
N LYS A 157 -19.85 14.37 -23.12
CA LYS A 157 -20.91 14.13 -24.10
C LYS A 157 -21.72 15.41 -24.30
N MET A 158 -21.73 15.90 -25.54
CA MET A 158 -22.51 17.06 -25.95
C MET A 158 -23.74 16.62 -26.75
N THR A 159 -24.79 17.44 -26.75
CA THR A 159 -25.92 17.25 -27.67
C THR A 159 -25.45 17.55 -29.10
N VAL A 160 -26.12 16.94 -30.09
CA VAL A 160 -25.80 17.16 -31.52
C VAL A 160 -25.83 18.66 -31.87
N ARG A 161 -26.79 19.40 -31.30
CA ARG A 161 -26.90 20.86 -31.45
C ARG A 161 -25.68 21.60 -30.91
N LYS A 162 -25.20 21.26 -29.71
CA LYS A 162 -24.02 21.89 -29.10
C LYS A 162 -22.75 21.55 -29.87
N MET A 163 -22.61 20.30 -30.31
CA MET A 163 -21.48 19.85 -31.13
C MET A 163 -21.35 20.68 -32.42
N LYS A 164 -22.44 20.83 -33.20
CA LYS A 164 -22.45 21.65 -34.42
C LYS A 164 -22.04 23.11 -34.15
N ARG A 165 -22.57 23.71 -33.08
CA ARG A 165 -22.21 25.09 -32.69
C ARG A 165 -20.73 25.23 -32.36
N THR A 166 -20.17 24.31 -31.58
CA THR A 166 -18.75 24.34 -31.20
C THR A 166 -17.82 24.06 -32.38
N GLN A 167 -18.23 23.20 -33.32
CA GLN A 167 -17.47 22.95 -34.56
C GLN A 167 -17.46 24.18 -35.49
N ASN A 168 -18.62 24.81 -35.68
CA ASN A 168 -18.75 25.94 -36.59
C ASN A 168 -18.01 27.19 -36.10
N VAL A 169 -17.95 27.42 -34.78
CA VAL A 169 -17.32 28.61 -34.19
C VAL A 169 -16.25 28.18 -33.17
N PRO A 170 -15.02 27.87 -33.62
CA PRO A 170 -13.93 27.56 -32.72
C PRO A 170 -13.44 28.82 -32.00
N LYS A 171 -13.02 28.68 -30.74
CA LYS A 171 -12.41 29.78 -29.98
C LYS A 171 -11.05 30.12 -30.61
N ARG A 172 -10.99 31.25 -31.32
CA ARG A 172 -9.76 31.76 -31.95
C ARG A 172 -8.97 32.61 -30.96
N LYS A 173 -7.64 32.53 -31.03
CA LYS A 173 -6.75 33.42 -30.27
C LYS A 173 -6.53 34.68 -31.10
N PHE A 174 -6.71 35.85 -30.51
CA PHE A 174 -6.43 37.15 -31.15
C PHE A 174 -5.79 38.09 -30.13
N ALA A 175 -5.08 39.10 -30.63
CA ALA A 175 -4.49 40.18 -29.85
C ALA A 175 -4.74 41.50 -30.60
N LEU A 176 -4.68 42.61 -29.88
CA LEU A 176 -4.70 43.95 -30.47
C LEU A 176 -3.26 44.42 -30.67
N ILE A 177 -3.01 45.07 -31.79
CA ILE A 177 -1.75 45.77 -32.01
C ILE A 177 -1.73 47.01 -31.09
N ALA A 178 -0.57 47.36 -30.55
CA ALA A 178 -0.40 48.53 -29.71
C ALA A 178 -0.38 49.81 -30.53
#